data_AF-W1XX80-F1
#
_entry.id   AF-W1XX80-F1
#
_cell.length_a   1.000
_cell.length_b   1.000
_cell.length_c   1.000
_cell.angle_alpha   90.00
_cell.angle_beta   90.00
_cell.angle_gamma   90.00
#
_symmetry.space_group_name_H-M   'P 1'
#
loop_
_entity.id
_entity.type
_entity.pdbx_description
1 polymer ?
#
loop_
_entity_poly.entity_id
_entity_poly.type
_entity_poly.pdbx_seq_one_letter_code
_entity_poly.pdbx_strand_id
1 'polypeptide(L)'
;PYYTSAYDMDMRRVIDVYAAATEHVDQGLSLTLFMRSDIPTGLYEWKKENKQTTRDLSILRNYAFNKGIKSIYYVRTYTDDGGEVGANQCESCV
;
A
#
# COMPACT_ATOMS: atom_id res chain seq x y z
N PRO A 1 -4.82 -4.39 19.22
CA PRO A 1 -5.54 -3.79 18.07
C PRO A 1 -5.35 -4.64 16.81
N TYR A 2 -6.44 -5.16 16.23
CA TYR A 2 -6.38 -6.04 15.04
C TYR A 2 -6.50 -5.28 13.71
N TYR A 3 -6.91 -4.01 13.74
CA TYR A 3 -7.12 -3.19 12.56
C TYR A 3 -5.99 -2.16 12.43
N THR A 4 -5.42 -2.09 11.24
CA THR A 4 -4.43 -1.07 10.84
C THR A 4 -4.83 -0.55 9.47
N SER A 5 -4.68 0.74 9.23
CA SER A 5 -4.99 1.33 7.92
C SER A 5 -4.06 0.75 6.85
N ALA A 6 -4.57 0.53 5.64
CA ALA A 6 -3.75 0.11 4.51
C ALA A 6 -2.62 1.11 4.18
N TYR A 7 -2.83 2.41 4.47
CA TYR A 7 -1.82 3.46 4.29
C TYR A 7 -0.69 3.43 5.33
N ASP A 8 -0.89 2.72 6.44
CA ASP A 8 0.08 2.58 7.53
C ASP A 8 0.77 1.20 7.52
N MET A 9 0.45 0.36 6.53
CA MET A 9 1.07 -0.94 6.34
C MET A 9 2.25 -0.87 5.37
N ASP A 10 3.25 -1.71 5.63
CA ASP A 10 4.30 -1.99 4.65
C ASP A 10 3.67 -2.74 3.45
N MET A 11 3.71 -2.12 2.27
CA MET A 11 3.10 -2.66 1.06
C MET A 11 3.72 -3.98 0.58
N ARG A 12 4.94 -4.32 1.01
CA ARG A 12 5.52 -5.65 0.76
C ARG A 12 4.69 -6.75 1.41
N ARG A 13 4.10 -6.51 2.59
CA ARG A 13 3.24 -7.49 3.26
C ARG A 13 1.96 -7.74 2.48
N VAL A 14 1.35 -6.68 1.93
CA VAL A 14 0.17 -6.82 1.07
C VAL A 14 0.53 -7.55 -0.21
N ILE A 15 1.67 -7.21 -0.83
CA ILE A 15 2.19 -7.93 -1.99
C ILE A 15 2.40 -9.42 -1.68
N ASP A 16 2.99 -9.76 -0.53
CA ASP A 16 3.24 -11.15 -0.13
C ASP A 16 1.94 -11.95 0.06
N VAL A 17 0.89 -11.33 0.60
CA VAL A 17 -0.44 -11.94 0.70
C VAL A 17 -1.03 -12.21 -0.69
N TYR A 18 -0.94 -11.25 -1.60
CA TYR A 18 -1.40 -11.43 -2.98
C TYR A 18 -0.57 -12.48 -3.73
N ALA A 19 0.73 -12.54 -3.48
CA ALA A 19 1.61 -13.54 -4.09
C ALA A 19 1.21 -14.96 -3.65
N ALA A 20 0.98 -15.16 -2.35
CA ALA A 20 0.47 -16.42 -1.81
C ALA A 20 -0.90 -16.80 -2.40
N ALA A 21 -1.82 -15.84 -2.56
CA ALA A 21 -3.11 -16.09 -3.18
C ALA A 21 -3.01 -16.40 -4.69
N THR A 22 -2.02 -15.82 -5.39
CA THR A 22 -1.85 -15.96 -6.84
C THR A 22 -1.59 -17.40 -7.27
N GLU A 23 -0.98 -18.23 -6.42
CA GLU A 23 -0.79 -19.67 -6.69
C GLU A 23 -2.11 -20.44 -6.89
N HIS A 24 -3.22 -19.90 -6.39
CA HIS A 24 -4.54 -20.51 -6.43
C HIS A 24 -5.54 -19.76 -7.31
N VAL A 25 -5.08 -18.73 -8.04
CA VAL A 25 -5.91 -17.92 -8.94
C VAL A 25 -5.34 -18.03 -10.35
N ASP A 26 -6.09 -18.67 -11.24
CA ASP A 26 -5.71 -18.90 -12.64
C ASP A 26 -5.55 -17.59 -13.43
N GLN A 27 -6.43 -16.62 -13.19
CA GLN A 27 -6.41 -15.28 -13.80
C GLN A 27 -5.55 -14.30 -12.99
N GLY A 28 -6.07 -13.14 -12.59
CA GLY A 28 -5.34 -12.11 -11.86
C GLY A 28 -6.18 -11.52 -10.73
N LEU A 29 -5.51 -10.82 -9.82
CA LEU A 29 -6.12 -10.15 -8.69
C LEU A 29 -5.87 -8.64 -8.80
N SER A 30 -6.89 -7.83 -8.51
CA SER A 30 -6.75 -6.37 -8.48
C SER A 30 -5.94 -5.93 -7.26
N LEU A 31 -4.63 -5.80 -7.43
CA LEU A 31 -3.72 -5.30 -6.40
C LEU A 31 -3.65 -3.77 -6.44
N THR A 32 -4.01 -3.11 -5.34
CA THR A 32 -3.84 -1.67 -5.15
C THR A 32 -2.73 -1.40 -4.14
N LEU A 33 -1.78 -0.54 -4.50
CA LEU A 33 -0.77 -0.04 -3.56
C LEU A 33 -1.29 1.24 -2.89
N PHE A 34 -1.32 1.24 -1.56
CA PHE A 34 -1.75 2.37 -0.76
C PHE A 34 -0.52 3.09 -0.21
N MET A 35 -0.36 4.36 -0.58
CA MET A 35 0.81 5.15 -0.25
C MET A 35 0.39 6.45 0.43
N ARG A 36 1.11 6.88 1.46
CA ARG A 36 1.00 8.26 1.96
C ARG A 36 1.90 9.18 1.13
N SER A 37 1.47 10.42 0.95
CA SER A 37 2.32 11.51 0.42
C SER A 37 3.52 11.75 1.34
N ASP A 38 3.31 11.56 2.64
CA ASP A 38 4.27 11.71 3.72
C ASP A 38 4.34 10.38 4.48
N ILE A 39 5.36 9.60 4.14
CA ILE A 39 5.63 8.26 4.62
C ILE A 39 6.20 8.33 6.05
N PRO A 40 5.62 7.64 7.04
CA PRO A 40 6.14 7.58 8.39
C PRO A 40 7.58 7.06 8.45
N THR A 41 8.40 7.70 9.28
CA THR A 41 9.78 7.26 9.51
C THR A 41 9.80 5.82 10.05
N GLY A 42 10.67 4.98 9.49
CA GLY A 42 10.82 3.59 9.91
C GLY A 42 9.85 2.59 9.24
N LEU A 43 8.87 3.05 8.43
CA LEU A 43 8.00 2.14 7.68
C LEU A 43 8.78 1.32 6.64
N TYR A 44 9.72 1.96 5.96
CA TYR A 44 10.59 1.35 4.97
C TYR A 44 12.05 1.68 5.26
N GLU A 45 12.92 0.67 5.24
CA GLU A 45 14.33 0.80 5.61
C GLU A 45 15.14 1.70 4.66
N TRP A 46 14.68 1.86 3.41
CA TRP A 46 15.35 2.71 2.42
C TRP A 46 14.95 4.19 2.51
N LYS A 47 13.92 4.53 3.31
CA LYS A 47 13.42 5.89 3.44
C LYS A 47 14.22 6.68 4.46
N LYS A 48 14.91 7.71 3.99
CA LYS A 48 15.61 8.71 4.83
C LYS A 48 14.81 10.00 5.02
N GLU A 49 13.95 10.32 4.07
CA GLU A 49 13.08 11.49 4.06
C GLU A 49 11.61 11.03 4.07
N ASN A 50 10.73 11.86 4.62
CA ASN A 50 9.32 11.50 4.77
C ASN A 50 8.56 11.59 3.44
N LYS A 51 8.95 12.46 2.49
CA LYS A 51 8.17 12.62 1.26
C LYS A 51 8.21 11.37 0.39
N GLN A 52 7.06 10.95 -0.11
CA GLN A 52 6.96 9.90 -1.12
C GLN A 52 7.68 10.31 -2.40
N THR A 53 8.40 9.37 -3.00
CA THR A 53 9.12 9.56 -4.26
C THR A 53 8.71 8.49 -5.27
N THR A 54 8.96 8.76 -6.54
CA THR A 54 8.78 7.75 -7.61
C THR A 54 9.67 6.53 -7.43
N ARG A 55 10.85 6.69 -6.82
CA ARG A 55 11.75 5.58 -6.49
C ARG A 55 11.11 4.57 -5.54
N ASP A 56 10.31 5.04 -4.58
CA ASP A 56 9.61 4.16 -3.64
C ASP A 56 8.63 3.25 -4.36
N LEU A 57 7.88 3.82 -5.32
CA LEU A 57 6.98 3.05 -6.16
C LEU A 57 7.74 2.05 -7.04
N SER A 58 8.88 2.44 -7.60
CA SER A 58 9.70 1.54 -8.43
C SER A 58 10.21 0.34 -7.61
N ILE A 59 10.64 0.56 -6.37
CA ILE A 59 11.07 -0.53 -5.47
C ILE A 59 9.91 -1.50 -5.22
N LEU A 60 8.72 -0.99 -4.88
CA LEU A 60 7.55 -1.82 -4.61
C LEU A 60 7.06 -2.56 -5.86
N ARG A 61 7.08 -1.93 -7.03
CA ARG A 61 6.73 -2.58 -8.31
C ARG A 61 7.72 -3.69 -8.67
N ASN A 62 9.01 -3.46 -8.50
CA ASN A 62 10.03 -4.48 -8.74
C ASN A 62 9.92 -5.63 -7.73
N TYR A 63 9.61 -5.33 -6.47
CA TYR A 63 9.32 -6.36 -5.47
C TYR A 63 8.11 -7.22 -5.87
N ALA A 64 7.01 -6.60 -6.27
CA ALA A 64 5.81 -7.30 -6.76
C ALA A 64 6.11 -8.18 -7.98
N PHE A 65 6.86 -7.65 -8.95
CA PHE A 65 7.29 -8.41 -10.12
C PHE A 65 8.13 -9.64 -9.72
N ASN A 66 9.10 -9.46 -8.82
CA ASN A 66 9.94 -10.56 -8.33
C ASN A 66 9.14 -11.60 -7.53
N LYS A 67 8.02 -11.22 -6.92
CA LYS A 67 7.09 -12.12 -6.22
C LYS A 67 6.08 -12.82 -7.14
N GLY A 68 6.13 -12.59 -8.44
CA GLY A 68 5.23 -13.23 -9.40
C GLY A 68 3.82 -12.63 -9.47
N ILE A 69 3.64 -11.40 -8.98
CA ILE A 69 2.36 -10.69 -9.12
C ILE A 69 2.07 -10.44 -10.60
N LYS A 70 0.87 -10.84 -11.03
CA LYS A 70 0.43 -10.76 -12.45
C LYS A 70 0.07 -9.34 -12.89
N SER A 71 -0.50 -8.52 -12.01
CA SER A 71 -0.88 -7.14 -12.33
C SER A 71 -0.94 -6.25 -11.10
N ILE A 72 -0.76 -4.94 -11.31
CA ILE A 72 -1.05 -3.88 -10.34
C ILE A 72 -2.14 -3.01 -10.95
N TYR A 73 -3.24 -2.83 -10.20
CA TYR A 73 -4.40 -2.09 -10.68
C TYR A 73 -4.22 -0.58 -10.48
N TYR A 74 -4.00 -0.15 -9.24
CA TYR A 74 -3.82 1.27 -8.91
C TYR A 74 -2.69 1.49 -7.91
N VAL A 75 -2.16 2.71 -7.94
CA VAL A 75 -1.44 3.31 -6.83
C VAL A 75 -2.32 4.41 -6.28
N ARG A 76 -2.82 4.26 -5.07
CA ARG A 76 -3.63 5.27 -4.40
C ARG A 76 -2.77 6.02 -3.41
N THR A 77 -2.67 7.33 -3.60
CA THR A 77 -1.91 8.21 -2.71
C THR A 77 -2.87 8.97 -1.80
N TYR A 78 -2.65 8.84 -0.49
CA TYR A 78 -3.29 9.67 0.53
C TYR A 78 -2.44 10.91 0.79
N THR A 79 -3.06 12.07 0.72
CA THR A 79 -2.45 13.33 1.15
C THR A 79 -3.21 13.83 2.36
N ASP A 80 -2.49 14.22 3.42
CA ASP A 80 -3.09 14.77 4.64
C ASP A 80 -3.33 16.29 4.46
N ASP A 81 -4.18 16.65 3.50
CA ASP A 81 -4.58 18.04 3.22
C ASP A 81 -5.96 18.38 3.80
N GLY A 82 -6.52 17.48 4.62
CA GLY A 82 -7.86 17.61 5.21
C GLY A 82 -9.01 17.36 4.24
N GLY A 83 -8.75 16.93 2.99
CA GLY A 83 -9.78 16.65 1.99
C GLY A 83 -10.42 15.26 2.11
N GLU A 84 -9.73 14.28 2.70
CA GLU A 84 -10.25 12.92 2.89
C GLU A 84 -10.66 12.69 4.36
N VAL A 85 -11.98 12.69 4.61
CA VAL A 85 -12.58 12.23 5.88
C VAL A 85 -12.45 10.71 5.93
N GLY A 86 -11.55 10.20 6.78
CA GLY A 86 -11.41 8.76 7.00
C GLY A 86 -12.66 8.18 7.68
N ALA A 87 -12.97 6.89 7.46
CA ALA A 87 -14.10 6.23 8.12
C ALA A 87 -14.10 6.37 9.67
N ASN A 88 -12.92 6.60 10.26
CA ASN A 88 -12.74 6.84 11.69
C ASN A 88 -13.20 8.24 12.17
N GLN A 89 -13.56 9.15 11.26
CA GLN A 89 -14.11 10.48 11.56
C GLN A 89 -15.63 10.56 11.33
N CYS A 90 -16.26 9.46 10.89
CA CYS A 90 -17.71 9.39 10.74
C CYS A 90 -18.36 9.05 12.09
N GLU A 91 -18.77 10.06 12.85
CA GLU A 91 -19.55 9.87 14.10
C GLU A 91 -20.91 9.19 13.88
N SER A 92 -21.42 9.15 12.64
CA SER A 92 -22.77 8.68 12.31
C SER A 92 -22.88 7.23 11.83
N CYS A 93 -21.79 6.45 11.83
CA CYS A 93 -21.80 5.04 11.40
C CYS A 93 -21.44 4.05 12.53
N VAL A 94 -21.72 4.43 13.79
CA VAL A 94 -21.70 3.53 14.95
C VAL A 94 -23.00 2.75 15.08
#